data_AF-A0A5K1A8Y4-F1
#
_entry.id   AF-A0A5K1A8Y4-F1
#
_cell.length_a   1.000
_cell.length_b   1.000
_cell.length_c   1.000
_cell.angle_alpha   90.00
_cell.angle_beta   90.00
_cell.angle_gamma   90.00
#
_symmetry.space_group_name_H-M   'P 1'
#
loop_
_entity.id
_entity.type
_entity.pdbx_description
1 polymer ?
#
loop_
_entity_poly.entity_id
_entity_poly.type
_entity_poly.pdbx_seq_one_letter_code
_entity_poly.pdbx_strand_id
1 'polypeptide(L)' 'NLRPEVPRCCPSSLATIMKKCWDANPDKRPDMDEVVRMLEAIDTSKGGGMIPEGEARGCLCFGPRRGP' A
#
# COMPACT_ATOMS: atom_id res chain seq x y z
N ASN A 1 -14.54 -0.77 -16.17
CA ASN A 1 -13.85 -0.08 -15.06
C ASN A 1 -13.60 -1.03 -13.90
N LEU A 2 -12.57 -1.87 -13.99
CA LEU A 2 -12.15 -2.70 -12.87
C LEU A 2 -11.02 -1.98 -12.13
N ARG A 3 -11.26 -1.67 -10.86
CA ARG A 3 -10.21 -1.32 -9.90
C ARG A 3 -9.74 -2.63 -9.27
N PRO A 4 -8.44 -2.92 -9.21
CA PRO A 4 -7.96 -4.16 -8.63
C PRO A 4 -8.24 -4.19 -7.12
N GLU A 5 -8.37 -5.40 -6.57
CA GLU A 5 -8.42 -5.60 -5.13
C GLU A 5 -7.05 -5.24 -4.53
N VAL A 6 -7.05 -4.58 -3.37
CA VAL A 6 -5.80 -4.25 -2.67
C VAL A 6 -5.23 -5.53 -2.05
N PRO A 7 -3.99 -5.94 -2.39
CA PRO A 7 -3.40 -7.16 -1.83
C PRO A 7 -3.27 -7.09 -0.31
N ARG A 8 -3.38 -8.24 0.37
CA ARG A 8 -3.26 -8.33 1.84
C ARG A 8 -1.87 -7.95 2.36
N CYS A 9 -0.86 -7.91 1.50
CA CYS A 9 0.50 -7.47 1.83
C CYS A 9 0.73 -5.97 1.63
N CYS A 10 -0.27 -5.22 1.14
CA CYS A 10 -0.14 -3.78 0.93
C CYS A 10 -0.11 -3.04 2.28
N PRO A 11 0.87 -2.14 2.52
CA PRO A 11 0.88 -1.28 3.70
C PRO A 11 -0.42 -0.48 3.79
N SER A 12 -0.96 -0.31 5.00
CA SER A 12 -2.22 0.40 5.25
C SER A 12 -2.19 1.85 4.74
N SER A 13 -1.06 2.53 4.86
CA SER A 13 -0.83 3.88 4.34
C SER A 13 -1.00 3.94 2.81
N LEU A 14 -0.36 3.02 2.09
CA LEU A 14 -0.47 2.96 0.64
C LEU A 14 -1.87 2.54 0.19
N ALA A 15 -2.49 1.56 0.86
CA ALA A 15 -3.87 1.15 0.59
C ALA A 15 -4.86 2.32 0.75
N THR A 16 -4.61 3.22 1.70
CA THR A 16 -5.42 4.43 1.92
C THR A 16 -5.27 5.41 0.76
N ILE A 17 -4.05 5.65 0.29
CA ILE A 17 -3.79 6.50 -0.89
C ILE A 17 -4.48 5.93 -2.13
N MET A 18 -4.34 4.62 -2.37
CA MET A 18 -5.01 3.94 -3.49
C MET A 18 -6.52 4.17 -3.47
N LYS A 19 -7.17 4.00 -2.30
CA LYS A 19 -8.62 4.23 -2.14
C LYS A 19 -9.02 5.67 -2.46
N LYS A 20 -8.26 6.67 -1.98
CA LYS A 20 -8.51 8.10 -2.26
C LYS A 20 -8.41 8.42 -3.76
N CYS A 21 -7.32 7.98 -4.41
CA CYS A 21 -7.13 8.20 -5.84
C CYS A 21 -8.23 7.53 -6.69
N TRP A 22 -8.81 6.45 -6.17
CA TRP A 22 -9.85 5.68 -6.84
C TRP A 22 -11.28 6.01 -6.43
N ASP A 23 -11.52 7.12 -5.72
CA ASP A 23 -12.88 7.51 -5.33
C ASP A 23 -13.82 7.58 -6.57
N ALA A 24 -15.06 7.12 -6.36
CA ALA A 24 -16.10 7.16 -7.39
C ALA A 24 -16.45 8.60 -7.75
N ASN A 25 -16.42 9.51 -6.77
CA ASN A 25 -16.58 10.93 -6.99
C ASN A 25 -15.23 11.56 -7.42
N PRO A 26 -15.12 12.15 -8.62
CA PRO A 26 -13.90 12.83 -9.05
C PRO A 26 -13.49 13.98 -8.13
N ASP A 27 -14.44 14.70 -7.51
CA ASP A 27 -14.16 15.86 -6.64
C ASP A 27 -13.49 15.46 -5.32
N LYS A 28 -13.54 14.17 -4.96
CA LYS A 28 -12.87 13.62 -3.76
C LYS A 28 -11.47 13.14 -4.04
N ARG A 29 -11.05 13.13 -5.30
CA ARG A 29 -9.71 12.66 -5.66
C ARG A 29 -8.69 13.75 -5.30
N PRO A 30 -7.56 13.36 -4.70
CA PRO A 30 -6.50 14.30 -4.36
C PRO A 30 -5.86 14.87 -5.63
N ASP A 31 -5.39 16.11 -5.54
CA ASP A 31 -4.50 16.69 -6.54
C ASP A 31 -3.12 16.01 -6.50
N MET A 32 -2.37 16.09 -7.61
CA MET A 32 -1.11 15.35 -7.74
C MET A 32 -0.04 15.79 -6.74
N ASP A 33 -0.04 17.05 -6.31
CA ASP A 33 0.82 17.55 -5.24
C ASP A 33 0.44 16.93 -3.89
N GLU A 34 -0.85 16.77 -3.57
CA GLU A 34 -1.29 16.03 -2.38
C GLU A 34 -0.87 14.56 -2.47
N VAL A 35 -1.00 13.92 -3.64
CA VAL A 35 -0.57 12.53 -3.85
C VAL A 35 0.92 12.37 -3.58
N VAL A 36 1.76 13.24 -4.13
CA VAL A 36 3.22 13.21 -3.89
C VAL A 36 3.52 13.37 -2.40
N ARG A 37 2.91 14.34 -1.73
CA ARG A 37 3.10 14.56 -0.28
C ARG A 37 2.66 13.35 0.56
N MET A 38 1.55 12.71 0.20
CA MET A 38 1.09 11.49 0.87
C MET A 38 2.06 10.32 0.66
N LEU A 39 2.62 10.17 -0.54
CA LEU A 39 3.60 9.12 -0.86
C LEU A 39 4.93 9.33 -0.13
N GLU A 40 5.44 10.56 -0.11
CA GLU A 40 6.67 10.93 0.61
C GLU A 40 6.55 10.73 2.13
N ALA A 41 5.34 10.86 2.68
CA ALA A 41 5.07 10.61 4.09
C ALA A 41 5.04 9.12 4.48
N ILE A 42 5.08 8.19 3.51
CA ILE A 42 5.12 6.77 3.82
C ILE A 42 6.52 6.38 4.30
N ASP A 43 6.61 6.02 5.58
CA ASP A 43 7.83 5.44 6.15
C ASP A 43 8.01 3.99 5.66
N THR A 44 8.81 3.83 4.61
CA THR A 44 9.18 2.52 4.05
C THR A 44 10.18 1.75 4.92
N SER A 45 10.76 2.38 5.96
CA SER A 45 11.70 1.72 6.88
C SER A 45 11.01 0.81 7.91
N LYS A 46 9.72 1.02 8.16
CA LYS A 46 8.91 0.28 9.15
C LYS A 46 7.97 -0.76 8.51
N GLY A 47 7.69 -0.62 7.21
CA GLY A 47 6.90 -1.58 6.46
C GLY A 47 7.76 -2.76 6.03
N GLY A 48 7.39 -3.98 6.42
CA GLY A 48 8.07 -5.21 6.00
C GLY A 48 7.84 -5.56 4.53
N GLY A 49 8.25 -4.64 3.63
CA GLY A 49 8.31 -4.73 2.17
C GLY A 49 7.01 -5.12 1.45
N MET A 50 6.91 -4.77 0.17
CA MET A 50 6.11 -5.60 -0.74
C MET A 50 6.90 -6.89 -0.98
N ILE A 51 6.31 -8.04 -0.64
CA ILE A 51 6.89 -9.34 -1.02
C ILE A 51 6.62 -9.49 -2.52
N PRO A 52 7.63 -9.76 -3.37
CA PRO A 52 7.41 -9.99 -4.79
C PRO A 52 6.45 -11.17 -5.00
N GLU A 53 5.54 -11.03 -5.97
CA GLU A 53 4.63 -12.10 -6.38
C GLU A 53 5.44 -13.28 -6.96
N GLY A 54 5.80 -14.24 -6.12
CA GLY A 54 6.60 -15.41 -6.51
C GLY A 54 7.36 -16.10 -5.38
N GLU A 55 7.64 -15.42 -4.27
CA GLU A 55 8.44 -16.00 -3.18
C GLU A 55 7.54 -16.70 -2.14
N ALA A 56 6.95 -17.84 -2.53
CA ALA A 56 6.26 -18.69 -1.57
C ALA A 56 7.25 -19.66 -0.90
N ARG A 57 7.18 -19.72 0.45
CA ARG A 57 7.62 -20.82 1.35
C ARG A 57 9.04 -20.75 1.94
N GLY A 58 9.24 -19.82 2.88
CA GLY A 58 10.19 -20.00 3.98
C GLY A 58 9.43 -20.24 5.30
N CYS A 59 9.93 -21.13 6.16
CA CYS A 59 9.36 -21.47 7.46
C CYS A 59 8.89 -20.22 8.23
N LEU A 60 7.67 -20.28 8.79
CA LEU A 60 6.92 -19.23 9.50
C LEU A 60 7.64 -18.60 10.72
N CYS A 61 8.90 -18.96 10.97
CA CYS A 61 9.75 -18.47 12.06
C CYS A 61 10.74 -17.37 11.66
N PHE A 62 11.03 -17.17 10.36
CA PHE A 62 12.03 -16.19 9.89
C PHE A 62 11.45 -15.10 8.96
N GLY A 63 10.13 -15.07 8.78
CA GLY A 63 9.48 -13.99 8.05
C GLY A 63 9.62 -12.65 8.79
N PRO A 64 9.78 -11.51 8.09
CA PRO A 64 9.83 -10.22 8.74
C PRO A 64 8.55 -10.03 9.57
N ARG A 65 8.72 -9.86 10.89
CA ARG A 65 7.62 -9.46 11.77
C ARG A 65 7.09 -8.13 11.26
N ARG A 66 5.90 -8.14 10.65
CA ARG A 66 5.20 -6.91 10.31
C ARG A 66 4.73 -6.27 11.61
N GLY A 67 5.04 -4.99 11.76
CA GLY A 67 4.62 -4.18 12.90
C GLY A 67 3.09 -4.02 12.99
N PRO A 68 2.59 -3.46 14.10
CA PRO A 68 1.15 -3.41 14.42
C PRO A 68 0.30 -2.70 13.37
#